data_AF-A0A2E8CZL8-F1
#
_entry.id   AF-A0A2E8CZL8-F1
#
_cell.length_a   1.000
_cell.length_b   1.000
_cell.length_c   1.000
_cell.angle_alpha   90.00
_cell.angle_beta   90.00
_cell.angle_gamma   90.00
#
_symmetry.space_group_name_H-M   'P 1'
#
loop_
_entity.id
_entity.type
_entity.pdbx_description
1 polymer ?
#
loop_
_entity_poly.entity_id
_entity_poly.type
_entity_poly.pdbx_seq_one_letter_code
_entity_poly.pdbx_strand_id
1 'polypeptide(L)'
;MKWLLIISVLVCATNATIAAEPSALLIDDFDDGVQNALDGYRSTFAALPSSAKAMRVPNVRRGEAGRSARVEAVRDDDGFCGYWIHLFNMRAEKAEYFDASRYAFVSFWVRGAQGGEDFVIRLADEHWIEKEDSVAIGKASGFCRTV
;
A
#
# COMPACT_ATOMS: atom_id res chain seq x y z
N MET A 1 -40.46 48.08 -42.45
CA MET A 1 -41.03 47.59 -41.18
C MET A 1 -40.76 46.11 -41.04
N LYS A 2 -40.35 45.67 -39.83
CA LYS A 2 -40.16 44.28 -39.34
C LYS A 2 -38.90 43.58 -39.87
N TRP A 3 -37.77 43.50 -39.14
CA TRP A 3 -37.41 43.00 -37.79
C TRP A 3 -36.54 41.74 -37.99
N LEU A 4 -35.22 41.91 -37.86
CA LEU A 4 -34.24 40.82 -37.82
C LEU A 4 -34.21 40.26 -36.39
N LEU A 5 -34.43 38.95 -36.26
CA LEU A 5 -34.33 38.23 -34.98
C LEU A 5 -32.90 37.69 -34.86
N ILE A 6 -32.09 38.25 -33.96
CA ILE A 6 -30.75 37.75 -33.65
C ILE A 6 -30.88 36.77 -32.49
N ILE A 7 -30.68 35.48 -32.76
CA ILE A 7 -30.57 34.44 -31.74
C ILE A 7 -29.12 34.41 -31.27
N SER A 8 -28.86 34.96 -30.09
CA SER A 8 -27.57 34.83 -29.41
C SER A 8 -27.50 33.46 -28.75
N VAL A 9 -26.74 32.53 -29.33
CA VAL A 9 -26.38 31.27 -28.67
C VAL A 9 -25.25 31.56 -27.68
N LEU A 10 -25.58 31.55 -26.39
CA LEU A 10 -24.61 31.65 -25.31
C LEU A 10 -23.96 30.27 -25.12
N VAL A 11 -22.79 30.06 -25.72
CA VAL A 11 -21.95 28.89 -25.43
C VAL A 11 -21.25 29.13 -24.10
N CYS A 12 -21.81 28.63 -23.01
CA CYS A 12 -21.07 28.49 -21.76
C CYS A 12 -19.98 27.44 -21.96
N ALA A 13 -18.77 27.88 -22.28
CA ALA A 13 -17.59 27.03 -22.19
C ALA A 13 -17.39 26.68 -20.71
N THR A 14 -17.88 25.50 -20.31
CA THR A 14 -17.46 24.91 -19.05
C THR A 14 -16.00 24.55 -19.20
N ASN A 15 -15.12 25.34 -18.60
CA ASN A 15 -13.77 24.89 -18.30
C ASN A 15 -13.92 23.73 -17.31
N ALA A 16 -14.07 22.51 -17.83
CA ALA A 16 -13.87 21.32 -17.05
C ALA A 16 -12.39 21.33 -16.67
N THR A 17 -12.09 21.84 -15.48
CA THR A 17 -10.80 21.62 -14.83
C THR A 17 -10.72 20.11 -14.64
N ILE A 18 -10.00 19.42 -15.53
CA ILE A 18 -9.63 18.03 -15.31
C ILE A 18 -8.80 18.06 -14.04
N ALA A 19 -9.37 17.57 -12.94
CA ALA A 19 -8.63 17.37 -11.71
C ALA A 19 -7.43 16.49 -12.06
N ALA A 20 -6.22 16.97 -11.78
CA ALA A 20 -5.03 16.15 -11.95
C ALA A 20 -5.21 14.89 -11.09
N GLU A 21 -5.12 13.72 -11.72
CA GLU A 21 -5.14 12.45 -11.00
C GLU A 21 -4.09 12.49 -9.88
N PRO A 22 -4.43 12.04 -8.66
CA PRO A 22 -3.50 12.09 -7.55
C PRO A 22 -2.21 11.34 -7.92
N SER A 23 -1.08 12.01 -7.78
CA SER A 23 0.26 11.47 -8.10
C SER A 23 0.64 10.21 -7.30
N ALA A 24 -0.15 9.86 -6.28
CA ALA A 24 0.02 8.68 -5.45
C ALA A 24 -1.33 8.06 -5.11
N LEU A 25 -1.37 6.73 -5.12
CA LEU A 25 -2.51 5.95 -4.63
C LEU A 25 -2.24 5.52 -3.18
N LEU A 26 -3.16 5.80 -2.27
CA LEU A 26 -3.10 5.27 -0.91
C LEU A 26 -3.44 3.78 -0.95
N ILE A 27 -2.53 2.94 -0.44
CA ILE A 27 -2.75 1.50 -0.31
C ILE A 27 -3.24 1.17 1.10
N ASP A 28 -2.52 1.60 2.13
CA ASP A 28 -2.84 1.30 3.52
C ASP A 28 -2.27 2.38 4.46
N ASP A 29 -3.12 2.90 5.35
CA ASP A 29 -2.76 3.82 6.43
C ASP A 29 -2.88 3.19 7.83
N PHE A 30 -3.34 1.95 7.89
CA PHE A 30 -3.59 1.16 9.10
C PHE A 30 -4.68 1.71 10.04
N ASP A 31 -5.53 2.64 9.59
CA ASP A 31 -6.55 3.24 10.45
C ASP A 31 -7.83 2.42 10.58
N ASP A 32 -8.14 1.58 9.59
CA ASP A 32 -9.31 0.72 9.55
C ASP A 32 -9.04 -0.70 10.09
N GLY A 33 -9.87 -1.68 9.69
CA GLY A 33 -9.78 -3.11 9.97
C GLY A 33 -8.47 -3.77 9.50
N VAL A 34 -8.48 -5.05 9.16
CA VAL A 34 -7.30 -5.72 8.55
C VAL A 34 -7.28 -5.57 7.02
N GLN A 35 -8.23 -4.85 6.47
CA GLN A 35 -8.38 -4.62 5.04
C GLN A 35 -7.77 -3.26 4.67
N ASN A 36 -7.21 -3.18 3.46
CA ASN A 36 -6.57 -1.99 2.91
C ASN A 36 -7.43 -1.38 1.78
N ALA A 37 -6.99 -0.27 1.20
CA ALA A 37 -7.74 0.50 0.20
C ALA A 37 -7.86 -0.22 -1.16
N LEU A 38 -7.13 -1.31 -1.39
CA LEU A 38 -7.22 -2.18 -2.57
C LEU A 38 -8.11 -3.41 -2.32
N ASP A 39 -8.90 -3.39 -1.25
CA ASP A 39 -9.67 -4.53 -0.76
C ASP A 39 -8.83 -5.77 -0.38
N GLY A 40 -7.50 -5.61 -0.28
CA GLY A 40 -6.58 -6.64 0.17
C GLY A 40 -6.52 -6.72 1.69
N TYR A 41 -6.00 -7.84 2.19
CA TYR A 41 -5.79 -8.07 3.63
C TYR A 41 -4.33 -7.88 4.02
N ARG A 42 -4.07 -7.90 5.33
CA ARG A 42 -2.72 -7.95 5.89
C ARG A 42 -2.67 -8.78 7.15
N SER A 43 -1.56 -9.48 7.36
CA SER A 43 -1.31 -10.24 8.58
C SER A 43 0.16 -10.61 8.72
N THR A 44 0.48 -11.30 9.81
CA THR A 44 1.78 -11.97 9.99
C THR A 44 1.74 -13.40 9.52
N PHE A 45 2.92 -13.93 9.20
CA PHE A 45 3.16 -15.35 8.95
C PHE A 45 4.42 -15.78 9.72
N ALA A 46 4.48 -17.05 10.13
CA ALA A 46 5.66 -17.61 10.78
C ALA A 46 5.66 -19.15 10.72
N ALA A 47 6.87 -19.72 10.72
CA ALA A 47 7.14 -21.12 10.98
C ALA A 47 8.22 -21.23 12.07
N LEU A 48 8.02 -22.18 13.00
CA LEU A 48 8.94 -22.41 14.12
C LEU A 48 10.37 -22.71 13.62
N PRO A 49 11.43 -22.25 14.34
CA PRO A 49 11.38 -21.56 15.63
C PRO A 49 11.12 -20.05 15.57
N SER A 50 10.85 -19.50 14.38
CA SER A 50 10.56 -18.07 14.20
C SER A 50 9.14 -17.69 14.65
N SER A 51 8.94 -16.41 14.97
CA SER A 51 7.64 -15.87 15.34
C SER A 51 7.43 -14.44 14.83
N ALA A 52 6.18 -14.07 14.57
CA ALA A 52 5.79 -12.70 14.26
C ALA A 52 4.41 -12.38 14.84
N LYS A 53 4.25 -11.14 15.30
CA LYS A 53 2.99 -10.57 15.77
C LYS A 53 2.85 -9.16 15.23
N ALA A 54 1.65 -8.80 14.78
CA ALA A 54 1.34 -7.44 14.37
C ALA A 54 0.19 -6.87 15.21
N MET A 55 0.29 -5.58 15.52
CA MET A 55 -0.75 -4.83 16.22
C MET A 55 -0.84 -3.41 15.68
N ARG A 56 -2.06 -2.86 15.64
CA ARG A 56 -2.25 -1.45 15.31
C ARG A 56 -2.02 -0.59 16.54
N VAL A 57 -1.17 0.42 16.42
CA VAL A 57 -0.79 1.28 17.54
C VAL A 57 -0.98 2.76 17.19
N PRO A 58 -1.52 3.60 18.09
CA PRO A 58 -1.72 5.04 17.83
C PRO A 58 -0.53 5.92 18.24
N ASN A 59 0.45 5.36 18.96
CA ASN A 59 1.56 6.11 19.56
C ASN A 59 2.82 6.20 18.69
N VAL A 60 2.88 5.43 17.62
CA VAL A 60 3.90 5.54 16.56
C VAL A 60 3.10 5.72 15.29
N ARG A 61 3.12 6.92 14.73
CA ARG A 61 2.31 7.31 13.57
C ARG A 61 2.98 8.45 12.80
N ARG A 62 2.55 8.63 11.55
CA ARG A 62 2.89 9.80 10.74
C ARG A 62 1.80 10.86 10.90
N GLY A 63 2.19 12.12 11.11
CA GLY A 63 1.25 13.23 11.28
C GLY A 63 0.57 13.26 12.66
N GLU A 64 -0.49 14.05 12.78
CA GLU A 64 -1.16 14.40 14.05
C GLU A 64 -2.19 13.39 14.56
N ALA A 65 -2.65 12.47 13.71
CA ALA A 65 -3.63 11.44 14.05
C ALA A 65 -3.36 10.15 13.26
N GLY A 66 -4.10 9.09 13.60
CA GLY A 66 -4.03 7.79 12.92
C GLY A 66 -3.25 6.71 13.69
N ARG A 67 -2.90 5.64 13.00
CA ARG A 67 -2.25 4.44 13.54
C ARG A 67 -1.10 4.00 12.66
N SER A 68 -0.38 2.98 13.11
CA SER A 68 0.58 2.24 12.30
C SER A 68 0.55 0.77 12.68
N ALA A 69 1.01 -0.10 11.78
CA ALA A 69 1.31 -1.49 12.10
C ALA A 69 2.64 -1.57 12.85
N ARG A 70 2.59 -1.97 14.13
CA ARG A 70 3.77 -2.43 14.86
C ARG A 70 3.93 -3.92 14.61
N VAL A 71 5.08 -4.32 14.10
CA VAL A 71 5.46 -5.72 13.89
C VAL A 71 6.56 -6.07 14.88
N GLU A 72 6.31 -7.10 15.68
CA GLU A 72 7.30 -7.75 16.54
C GLU A 72 7.65 -9.09 15.87
N ALA A 73 8.93 -9.31 15.58
CA ALA A 73 9.38 -10.52 14.90
C ALA A 73 10.67 -11.04 15.52
N VAL A 74 10.76 -12.35 15.67
CA VAL A 74 11.97 -13.07 16.05
C VAL A 74 12.23 -14.08 14.94
N ARG A 75 13.30 -13.86 14.18
CA ARG A 75 13.73 -14.79 13.13
C ARG A 75 14.89 -15.63 13.63
N ASP A 76 14.69 -16.94 13.62
CA ASP A 76 15.71 -17.95 13.89
C ASP A 76 16.24 -18.55 12.57
N ASP A 77 17.35 -19.30 12.63
CA ASP A 77 18.06 -19.77 11.43
C ASP A 77 17.26 -20.82 10.64
N ASP A 78 16.53 -21.69 11.35
CA ASP A 78 15.72 -22.78 10.76
C ASP A 78 14.25 -22.41 10.54
N GLY A 79 13.86 -21.16 10.78
CA GLY A 79 12.49 -20.69 10.65
C GLY A 79 12.34 -19.49 9.72
N PHE A 80 11.09 -19.09 9.48
CA PHE A 80 10.79 -17.85 8.77
C PHE A 80 9.62 -17.12 9.43
N CYS A 81 9.59 -15.81 9.28
CA CYS A 81 8.47 -14.99 9.73
C CYS A 81 8.44 -13.66 8.96
N GLY A 82 7.29 -13.01 8.97
CA GLY A 82 7.15 -11.69 8.39
C GLY A 82 5.75 -11.13 8.49
N TYR A 83 5.56 -10.04 7.75
CA TYR A 83 4.30 -9.33 7.60
C TYR A 83 4.00 -9.16 6.12
N TRP A 84 2.79 -9.50 5.71
CA TRP A 84 2.34 -9.37 4.32
C TRP A 84 1.17 -8.41 4.21
N ILE A 85 1.06 -7.77 3.05
CA ILE A 85 -0.07 -6.94 2.64
C ILE A 85 -0.43 -7.37 1.21
N HIS A 86 -1.67 -7.80 0.99
CA HIS A 86 -2.15 -8.08 -0.36
C HIS A 86 -2.41 -6.78 -1.10
N LEU A 87 -1.83 -6.63 -2.29
CA LEU A 87 -2.00 -5.46 -3.15
C LEU A 87 -3.06 -5.70 -4.23
N PHE A 88 -4.12 -6.44 -3.90
CA PHE A 88 -5.16 -6.85 -4.84
C PHE A 88 -6.48 -7.12 -4.12
N ASN A 89 -7.58 -7.07 -4.87
CA ASN A 89 -8.91 -7.24 -4.32
C ASN A 89 -9.17 -8.72 -4.02
N MET A 90 -9.22 -9.02 -2.72
CA MET A 90 -9.48 -10.35 -2.17
C MET A 90 -10.98 -10.61 -1.91
N ARG A 91 -11.84 -9.62 -2.16
CA ARG A 91 -13.29 -9.71 -1.93
C ARG A 91 -14.08 -10.08 -3.18
N ALA A 92 -13.50 -9.89 -4.35
CA ALA A 92 -14.07 -10.40 -5.59
C ALA A 92 -14.17 -11.93 -5.56
N GLU A 93 -15.11 -12.49 -6.32
CA GLU A 93 -15.31 -13.95 -6.42
C GLU A 93 -14.03 -14.67 -6.88
N LYS A 94 -13.21 -13.97 -7.68
CA LYS A 94 -11.85 -14.35 -8.05
C LYS A 94 -10.93 -13.21 -7.68
N ALA A 95 -9.68 -13.54 -7.32
CA ALA A 95 -8.67 -12.52 -7.04
C ALA A 95 -8.55 -11.56 -8.23
N GLU A 96 -8.73 -10.27 -7.97
CA GLU A 96 -8.61 -9.21 -8.98
C GLU A 96 -7.32 -8.42 -8.71
N TYR A 97 -6.29 -8.72 -9.50
CA TYR A 97 -4.97 -8.12 -9.36
C TYR A 97 -4.95 -6.65 -9.77
N PHE A 98 -4.26 -5.84 -8.97
CA PHE A 98 -4.08 -4.43 -9.23
C PHE A 98 -3.02 -4.19 -10.32
N ASP A 99 -3.42 -3.53 -11.41
CA ASP A 99 -2.48 -3.07 -12.43
C ASP A 99 -1.74 -1.82 -11.97
N ALA A 100 -0.49 -2.02 -11.52
CA ALA A 100 0.39 -0.96 -11.07
C ALA A 100 1.24 -0.33 -12.18
N SER A 101 1.03 -0.64 -13.47
CA SER A 101 1.89 -0.20 -14.60
C SER A 101 2.06 1.32 -14.71
N ARG A 102 1.12 2.08 -14.18
CA ARG A 102 1.15 3.56 -14.15
C ARG A 102 2.01 4.14 -13.03
N TYR A 103 2.44 3.31 -12.07
CA TYR A 103 3.20 3.72 -10.90
C TYR A 103 4.63 3.17 -10.98
N ALA A 104 5.61 4.05 -10.86
CA ALA A 104 7.01 3.65 -10.87
C ALA A 104 7.51 3.13 -9.50
N PHE A 105 6.80 3.44 -8.42
CA PHE A 105 7.27 3.20 -7.05
C PHE A 105 6.13 2.77 -6.12
N VAL A 106 6.47 1.91 -5.16
CA VAL A 106 5.69 1.70 -3.94
C VAL A 106 6.47 2.37 -2.81
N SER A 107 5.80 3.23 -2.05
CA SER A 107 6.41 4.02 -0.98
C SER A 107 5.72 3.75 0.34
N PHE A 108 6.48 3.54 1.40
CA PHE A 108 5.97 3.34 2.76
C PHE A 108 6.93 3.92 3.80
N TRP A 109 6.41 4.18 4.99
CA TRP A 109 7.19 4.65 6.13
C TRP A 109 7.53 3.48 7.03
N VAL A 110 8.77 3.45 7.50
CA VAL A 110 9.25 2.44 8.45
C VAL A 110 10.05 3.15 9.53
N ARG A 111 9.94 2.65 10.76
CA ARG A 111 10.71 3.10 11.90
C ARG A 111 11.18 1.89 12.70
N GLY A 112 12.48 1.78 12.91
CA GLY A 112 13.08 0.82 13.86
C GLY A 112 12.74 1.18 15.30
N ALA A 113 12.74 0.20 16.20
CA ALA A 113 12.50 0.42 17.62
C ALA A 113 13.73 1.03 18.31
N GLN A 114 14.91 0.56 17.94
CA GLN A 114 16.21 0.89 18.53
C GLN A 114 17.22 1.43 17.49
N GLY A 115 17.01 1.13 16.21
CA GLY A 115 17.96 1.41 15.13
C GLY A 115 18.84 0.19 14.83
N GLY A 116 19.19 0.03 13.54
CA GLY A 116 19.96 -1.12 13.06
C GLY A 116 19.11 -2.37 12.76
N GLU A 117 17.80 -2.35 13.04
CA GLU A 117 16.91 -3.39 12.56
C GLU A 117 16.82 -3.38 11.04
N ASP A 118 16.74 -4.57 10.45
CA ASP A 118 16.66 -4.74 9.02
C ASP A 118 15.81 -5.96 8.66
N PHE A 119 15.16 -5.91 7.51
CA PHE A 119 14.32 -6.99 6.99
C PHE A 119 14.33 -6.99 5.47
N VAL A 120 14.04 -8.14 4.87
CA VAL A 120 13.96 -8.27 3.41
C VAL A 120 12.57 -7.86 2.94
N ILE A 121 12.52 -6.95 1.99
CA ILE A 121 11.30 -6.60 1.25
C ILE A 121 11.16 -7.60 0.12
N ARG A 122 9.98 -8.20 0.02
CA ARG A 122 9.62 -9.14 -1.03
C ARG A 122 8.35 -8.67 -1.74
N LEU A 123 8.22 -9.00 -3.02
CA LEU A 123 7.06 -8.66 -3.85
C LEU A 123 6.60 -9.89 -4.63
N ALA A 124 5.29 -10.10 -4.73
CA ALA A 124 4.70 -11.15 -5.53
C ALA A 124 3.69 -10.54 -6.50
N ASP A 125 3.75 -10.99 -7.75
CA ASP A 125 2.66 -10.86 -8.71
C ASP A 125 1.76 -12.12 -8.63
N GLU A 126 0.78 -12.20 -9.52
CA GLU A 126 -0.12 -13.34 -9.65
C GLU A 126 0.63 -14.68 -9.72
N HIS A 127 1.66 -14.79 -10.56
CA HIS A 127 2.42 -16.04 -10.76
C HIS A 127 3.19 -16.48 -9.51
N TRP A 128 3.65 -15.53 -8.70
CA TRP A 128 4.34 -15.83 -7.43
C TRP A 128 3.36 -16.20 -6.32
N ILE A 129 2.18 -15.57 -6.29
CA ILE A 129 1.12 -15.92 -5.34
C ILE A 129 0.64 -17.35 -5.55
N GLU A 130 0.49 -17.80 -6.80
CA GLU A 130 0.14 -19.20 -7.12
C GLU A 130 1.14 -20.23 -6.56
N LYS A 131 2.39 -19.81 -6.35
CA LYS A 131 3.47 -20.65 -5.80
C LYS A 131 3.62 -20.49 -4.28
N GLU A 132 2.77 -19.69 -3.66
CA GLU A 132 2.87 -19.30 -2.25
C GLU A 132 4.23 -18.66 -1.90
N ASP A 133 4.81 -17.89 -2.83
CA ASP A 133 6.13 -17.26 -2.67
C ASP A 133 6.15 -15.83 -3.25
N SER A 134 7.34 -15.23 -3.34
CA SER A 134 7.61 -13.85 -3.72
C SER A 134 9.08 -13.68 -4.10
N VAL A 135 9.41 -12.61 -4.82
CA VAL A 135 10.78 -12.25 -5.16
C VAL A 135 11.36 -11.32 -4.10
N ALA A 136 12.58 -11.60 -3.64
CA ALA A 136 13.33 -10.66 -2.80
C ALA A 136 13.78 -9.44 -3.61
N ILE A 137 13.33 -8.25 -3.19
CA ILE A 137 13.67 -6.98 -3.84
C ILE A 137 14.93 -6.38 -3.22
N GLY A 138 15.10 -6.54 -1.91
CA GLY A 138 16.28 -6.07 -1.20
C GLY A 138 16.02 -5.92 0.30
N LYS A 139 17.04 -5.51 1.04
CA LYS A 139 16.91 -5.19 2.47
C LYS A 139 16.38 -3.76 2.66
N ALA A 140 15.58 -3.52 3.69
CA ALA A 140 15.02 -2.22 4.01
C ALA A 140 16.10 -1.14 4.18
N SER A 141 17.23 -1.50 4.79
CA SER A 141 18.42 -0.64 4.93
C SER A 141 19.00 -0.13 3.60
N GLY A 142 18.77 -0.84 2.49
CA GLY A 142 19.20 -0.42 1.15
C GLY A 142 18.32 0.68 0.52
N PHE A 143 17.09 0.86 1.02
CA PHE A 143 16.11 1.82 0.49
C PHE A 143 15.92 3.01 1.42
N CYS A 144 16.04 2.81 2.73
CA CYS A 144 15.88 3.86 3.72
C CYS A 144 17.23 4.54 4.01
N ARG A 145 17.30 5.86 3.81
CA ARG A 145 18.42 6.63 4.37
C ARG A 145 18.24 6.69 5.88
N THR A 146 19.23 6.23 6.63
CA THR A 146 19.32 6.44 8.07
C THR A 146 19.30 7.94 8.34
N VAL A 147 18.29 8.40 9.09
CA VAL A 147 18.20 9.75 9.64
C VAL A 147 18.56 9.73 11.12
#